data_AF-A0A229I6T5-F1
#
_entry.id   AF-A0A229I6T5-F1
#
_cell.length_a   1.000
_cell.length_b   1.000
_cell.length_c   1.000
_cell.angle_alpha   90.00
_cell.angle_beta   90.00
_cell.angle_gamma   90.00
#
_symmetry.space_group_name_H-M   'P 1'
#
loop_
_entity.id
_entity.type
_entity.pdbx_description
1 polymer ?
#
loop_
_entity_poly.entity_id
_entity_poly.type
_entity_poly.pdbx_seq_one_letter_code
_entity_poly.pdbx_strand_id
1 'polypeptide(L)'
;MEKEFEEYWSAHSKRMLLNAPGNLRQEYLESTKLDTPMDWVCYILPVAAGILIQPHVNLKSEVLSWAIILLIVVVLFVLLQMVKPFFQKKKSTIQAIDQIKQYYYERYKKYGLDKMEPWN
;
A
#
# COMPACT_ATOMS: atom_id res chain seq x y z
N MET A 1 2.19 18.32 -18.09
CA MET A 1 3.63 18.01 -18.16
C MET A 1 4.00 17.82 -19.61
N GLU A 2 5.16 18.31 -20.03
CA GLU A 2 5.64 18.17 -21.41
C GLU A 2 5.92 16.69 -21.72
N LYS A 3 5.64 16.26 -22.96
CA LYS A 3 5.77 14.85 -23.37
C LYS A 3 7.21 14.33 -23.20
N GLU A 4 8.21 15.18 -23.45
CA GLU A 4 9.63 14.84 -23.30
C GLU A 4 10.00 14.53 -21.85
N PHE A 5 9.47 15.28 -20.89
CA PHE A 5 9.67 14.99 -19.47
C PHE A 5 8.98 13.69 -19.03
N GLU A 6 7.75 13.44 -19.52
CA GLU A 6 7.03 12.20 -19.19
C GLU A 6 7.75 10.96 -19.74
N GLU A 7 8.27 11.04 -20.97
CA GLU A 7 9.04 9.97 -21.59
C GLU A 7 10.34 9.72 -20.82
N TYR A 8 11.07 10.79 -20.47
CA TYR A 8 12.29 10.71 -19.67
C TYR A 8 12.05 10.20 -18.24
N TRP A 9 10.99 10.68 -17.58
CA TRP A 9 10.54 10.20 -16.28
C TRP A 9 10.16 8.73 -16.33
N SER A 10 9.42 8.28 -17.35
CA SER A 10 9.05 6.87 -17.49
C SER A 10 10.28 5.97 -17.63
N ALA A 11 11.30 6.41 -18.38
CA ALA A 11 12.54 5.67 -18.60
C ALA A 11 13.45 5.64 -17.35
N HIS A 12 13.46 6.70 -16.53
CA HIS A 12 14.45 6.87 -15.44
C HIS A 12 13.87 7.00 -14.02
N SER A 13 12.54 6.95 -13.86
CA SER A 13 11.81 7.13 -12.59
C SER A 13 12.41 6.34 -11.43
N LYS A 14 12.76 5.06 -11.64
CA LYS A 14 13.36 4.22 -10.59
C LYS A 14 14.66 4.80 -10.03
N ARG A 15 15.54 5.33 -10.88
CA ARG A 15 16.81 5.94 -10.44
C ARG A 15 16.58 7.31 -9.80
N MET A 16 15.65 8.10 -10.33
CA MET A 16 15.30 9.41 -9.77
C MET A 16 14.66 9.31 -8.39
N LEU A 17 13.80 8.30 -8.16
CA LEU A 17 13.20 8.04 -6.84
C LEU A 17 14.26 7.61 -5.81
N LEU A 18 15.27 6.84 -6.22
CA LEU A 18 16.38 6.40 -5.34
C LEU A 18 17.39 7.52 -5.03
N ASN A 19 17.57 8.45 -5.98
CA ASN A 19 18.47 9.60 -5.87
C ASN A 19 17.75 10.89 -5.45
N ALA A 20 16.47 10.81 -5.09
CA ALA A 20 15.70 11.93 -4.55
C ALA A 20 16.34 12.44 -3.24
N PRO A 21 16.20 13.74 -2.92
CA PRO A 21 16.76 14.31 -1.70
C PRO A 21 16.26 13.55 -0.46
N GLY A 22 17.14 13.41 0.55
CA GLY A 22 16.99 12.44 1.63
C GLY A 22 15.63 12.48 2.35
N ASN A 23 15.04 13.66 2.51
CA ASN A 23 13.70 13.85 3.09
C ASN A 23 12.59 13.18 2.24
N LEU A 24 12.57 13.41 0.93
CA LEU A 24 11.58 12.83 0.01
C LEU A 24 11.81 11.33 -0.20
N ARG A 25 13.08 10.90 -0.23
CA ARG A 25 13.43 9.49 -0.32
C ARG A 25 12.98 8.72 0.93
N GLN A 26 13.10 9.33 2.10
CA GLN A 26 12.70 8.72 3.36
C GLN A 26 11.18 8.60 3.46
N GLU A 27 10.44 9.62 3.02
CA GLU A 27 8.98 9.58 2.89
C GLU A 27 8.53 8.51 1.86
N TYR A 28 9.25 8.39 0.73
CA TYR A 28 9.03 7.32 -0.23
C TYR A 28 9.37 5.93 0.33
N LEU A 29 10.48 5.78 1.05
CA LEU A 29 10.91 4.51 1.65
C LEU A 29 9.98 4.08 2.79
N GLU A 30 9.52 5.01 3.64
CA GLU A 30 8.49 4.75 4.65
C GLU A 30 7.15 4.38 4.00
N SER A 31 6.82 4.98 2.85
CA SER A 31 5.63 4.64 2.07
C SER A 31 5.70 3.28 1.37
N THR A 32 6.92 2.79 1.10
CA THR A 32 7.18 1.49 0.44
C THR A 32 7.55 0.41 1.44
N LYS A 33 7.87 0.76 2.69
CA LYS A 33 8.05 -0.14 3.84
C LYS A 33 6.68 -0.67 4.29
N LEU A 34 6.10 -1.46 3.40
CA LEU A 34 4.89 -2.24 3.57
C LEU A 34 5.31 -3.72 3.60
N ASP A 35 6.03 -4.12 4.65
CA ASP A 35 5.91 -5.50 5.13
C ASP A 35 4.66 -5.53 5.99
N THR A 36 3.52 -5.71 5.33
CA THR A 36 2.19 -5.25 5.71
C THR A 36 1.71 -5.74 7.10
N PRO A 37 1.85 -4.94 8.19
CA PRO A 37 1.24 -5.29 9.46
C PRO A 37 -0.28 -5.35 9.35
N MET A 38 -0.87 -4.59 8.42
CA MET A 38 -2.30 -4.60 8.13
C MET A 38 -2.76 -5.94 7.52
N ASP A 39 -1.94 -6.61 6.71
CA ASP A 39 -2.29 -7.94 6.19
C ASP A 39 -2.33 -8.93 7.35
N TRP A 40 -1.34 -8.86 8.24
CA TRP A 40 -1.29 -9.70 9.44
C TRP A 40 -2.51 -9.47 10.35
N VAL A 41 -2.89 -8.21 10.56
CA VAL A 41 -4.11 -7.83 11.30
C VAL A 41 -5.37 -8.39 10.62
N CYS A 42 -5.48 -8.29 9.30
CA CYS A 42 -6.61 -8.85 8.56
C CYS A 42 -6.67 -10.38 8.56
N TYR A 43 -5.56 -11.09 8.82
CA TYR A 43 -5.56 -12.54 9.04
C TYR A 43 -5.96 -12.91 10.46
N ILE A 44 -5.49 -12.19 11.47
CA ILE A 44 -5.71 -12.53 12.88
C ILE A 44 -7.10 -12.14 13.37
N LEU A 45 -7.60 -10.99 12.94
CA LEU A 45 -8.88 -10.45 13.38
C LEU A 45 -10.08 -11.39 13.11
N PRO A 46 -10.25 -12.00 11.92
CA PRO A 46 -11.33 -12.95 11.69
C PRO A 46 -11.17 -14.25 12.47
N VAL A 47 -9.94 -14.72 12.71
CA VAL A 47 -9.68 -15.91 13.54
C VAL A 47 -10.04 -15.64 15.01
N ALA A 48 -9.62 -14.51 15.56
CA ALA A 48 -9.96 -14.10 16.93
C ALA A 48 -11.47 -13.91 17.10
N ALA A 49 -12.15 -13.31 16.12
CA ALA A 49 -13.61 -13.19 16.11
C ALA A 49 -14.29 -14.56 16.12
N GLY A 50 -13.79 -15.53 15.34
CA GLY A 50 -14.30 -16.91 15.35
C GLY A 50 -14.23 -17.57 16.72
N ILE A 51 -13.09 -17.42 17.43
CA ILE A 51 -12.89 -17.97 18.78
C ILE A 51 -13.83 -17.32 19.80
N LEU A 52 -14.07 -16.00 19.69
CA LEU A 52 -14.99 -15.29 20.57
C LEU A 52 -16.47 -15.65 20.31
N ILE A 53 -16.83 -15.89 19.05
CA ILE A 53 -18.20 -16.25 18.67
C ILE A 53 -18.50 -17.72 18.98
N GLN A 54 -17.50 -18.61 18.94
CA GLN A 54 -17.64 -20.04 19.21
C GLN A 54 -18.52 -20.39 20.44
N PRO A 55 -18.27 -19.84 21.65
CA PRO A 55 -19.06 -20.18 22.84
C PRO A 55 -20.52 -19.70 22.77
N HIS A 56 -20.85 -18.76 21.89
CA HIS A 56 -22.21 -18.29 21.67
C HIS A 56 -22.99 -19.18 20.68
N VAL A 57 -22.30 -19.98 19.86
CA VAL A 57 -22.93 -20.91 18.91
C VAL A 57 -23.26 -22.22 19.63
N ASN A 58 -24.36 -22.21 20.40
CA ASN A 58 -24.89 -23.39 21.08
C ASN A 58 -25.71 -24.26 20.13
N LEU A 59 -25.05 -25.15 19.40
CA LEU A 59 -25.71 -26.16 18.56
C LEU A 59 -25.58 -27.54 19.19
N LYS A 60 -26.62 -28.37 19.02
CA LYS A 60 -26.66 -29.75 19.52
C LYS A 60 -25.60 -30.67 18.89
N SER A 61 -25.12 -30.33 17.70
CA SER A 61 -24.09 -31.09 16.98
C SER A 61 -22.80 -30.28 16.95
N GLU A 62 -21.78 -30.82 17.60
CA GLU A 62 -20.47 -30.20 17.73
C GLU A 62 -19.78 -30.01 16.37
N VAL A 63 -19.90 -31.01 15.49
CA VAL A 63 -19.37 -30.94 14.10
C VAL A 63 -20.06 -29.83 13.29
N LEU A 64 -21.37 -29.66 13.47
CA LEU A 64 -22.13 -28.62 12.76
C LEU A 64 -21.75 -27.22 13.26
N SER A 65 -21.49 -27.07 14.56
CA SER A 65 -21.02 -25.80 15.16
C SER A 65 -19.67 -25.37 14.61
N TRP A 66 -18.71 -26.31 14.57
CA TRP A 66 -17.39 -26.06 13.98
C TRP A 66 -17.46 -25.68 12.49
N ALA A 67 -18.29 -26.38 11.71
CA ALA A 67 -18.49 -26.07 10.30
C ALA A 67 -19.07 -24.66 10.09
N ILE A 68 -20.03 -24.24 10.93
CA ILE A 68 -20.64 -22.91 10.86
C ILE A 68 -19.64 -21.82 11.26
N ILE A 69 -18.85 -22.03 12.31
CA ILE A 69 -17.82 -21.07 12.74
C ILE A 69 -16.77 -20.90 11.65
N LEU A 70 -16.31 -22.00 11.03
CA LEU A 70 -15.34 -21.94 9.94
C LEU A 70 -15.90 -21.15 8.76
N LEU A 71 -17.16 -21.38 8.40
CA LEU A 71 -17.84 -20.64 7.34
C LEU A 71 -17.96 -19.14 7.67
N ILE A 72 -18.31 -18.79 8.92
CA ILE A 72 -18.37 -17.39 9.39
C ILE A 72 -17.00 -16.72 9.30
N VAL A 73 -15.93 -17.40 9.75
CA VAL A 73 -14.55 -16.87 9.70
C VAL A 73 -14.10 -16.63 8.27
N VAL A 74 -14.42 -17.55 7.35
CA VAL A 74 -14.10 -17.40 5.92
C VAL A 74 -14.84 -16.22 5.31
N VAL A 75 -16.14 -16.07 5.59
CA VAL A 75 -16.94 -14.94 5.10
C VAL A 75 -16.40 -13.61 5.66
N LEU A 76 -16.12 -13.54 6.96
CA LEU A 76 -15.51 -12.36 7.59
C LEU A 76 -14.15 -12.03 6.97
N PHE A 77 -13.32 -13.03 6.69
CA PHE A 77 -12.04 -12.85 6.04
C PHE A 77 -12.20 -12.26 4.63
N VAL A 78 -13.12 -12.78 3.82
CA VAL A 78 -13.40 -12.26 2.48
C VAL A 78 -13.91 -10.82 2.55
N LEU A 79 -14.81 -10.51 3.49
CA LEU A 79 -15.30 -9.13 3.70
C LEU A 79 -14.17 -8.19 4.11
N LEU A 80 -13.27 -8.61 5.01
CA LEU A 80 -12.10 -7.83 5.38
C LEU A 80 -11.16 -7.60 4.19
N GLN A 81 -10.94 -8.61 3.34
CA GLN A 81 -10.15 -8.46 2.10
C GLN A 81 -10.82 -7.51 1.09
N MET A 82 -12.15 -7.47 1.03
CA MET A 82 -12.91 -6.50 0.21
C MET A 82 -12.87 -5.08 0.78
N VAL A 83 -12.74 -4.95 2.10
CA VAL A 83 -12.67 -3.66 2.81
C VAL A 83 -11.22 -3.14 2.91
N LYS A 84 -10.21 -4.01 2.77
CA LYS A 84 -8.80 -3.62 2.65
C LYS A 84 -8.57 -2.48 1.66
N PRO A 85 -9.03 -2.52 0.39
CA PRO A 85 -8.82 -1.41 -0.55
C PRO A 85 -9.48 -0.09 -0.10
N PHE A 86 -10.52 -0.14 0.75
CA PHE A 86 -11.17 1.07 1.30
C PHE A 86 -10.39 1.71 2.44
N PHE A 87 -9.76 0.93 3.34
CA PHE A 87 -8.86 1.46 4.37
C PHE A 87 -7.44 1.71 3.85
N GLN A 88 -7.01 0.94 2.84
CA GLN A 88 -5.83 1.21 2.00
C GLN A 88 -6.12 2.32 0.98
N LYS A 89 -6.87 3.36 1.37
CA LYS A 89 -6.65 4.70 0.81
C LYS A 89 -5.19 5.06 1.14
N LYS A 90 -4.25 4.57 0.35
CA LYS A 90 -2.83 4.96 0.40
C LYS A 90 -2.74 6.47 0.16
N LYS A 91 -2.86 7.26 1.21
CA LYS A 91 -1.93 8.38 1.39
C LYS A 91 -0.60 7.72 1.74
N SER A 92 0.41 7.80 0.85
CA SER A 92 1.85 7.78 1.19
C SER A 92 2.74 7.42 -0.01
N THR A 93 2.39 6.50 -0.92
CA THR A 93 3.30 6.19 -2.07
C THR A 93 3.05 7.07 -3.29
N ILE A 94 1.78 7.20 -3.72
CA ILE A 94 1.43 7.97 -4.92
C ILE A 94 1.64 9.47 -4.69
N GLN A 95 1.32 9.97 -3.49
CA GLN A 95 1.56 11.37 -3.13
C GLN A 95 3.05 11.69 -3.01
N ALA A 96 3.87 10.80 -2.41
CA ALA A 96 5.32 10.99 -2.36
C ALA A 96 5.93 10.95 -3.77
N ILE A 97 5.48 10.03 -4.63
CA ILE A 97 5.89 9.99 -6.04
C ILE A 97 5.47 11.26 -6.77
N ASP A 98 4.26 11.76 -6.55
CA ASP A 98 3.75 12.97 -7.21
C ASP A 98 4.50 14.22 -6.74
N GLN A 99 4.85 14.31 -5.45
CA GLN A 99 5.71 15.37 -4.91
C GLN A 99 7.13 15.31 -5.49
N ILE A 100 7.73 14.12 -5.59
CA ILE A 100 9.05 13.94 -6.23
C ILE A 100 8.97 14.31 -7.71
N LYS A 101 7.90 13.89 -8.40
CA LYS A 101 7.68 14.22 -9.82
C LYS A 101 7.52 15.72 -10.02
N GLN A 102 6.76 16.40 -9.16
CA GLN A 102 6.62 17.86 -9.17
C GLN A 102 7.96 18.57 -8.93
N TYR A 103 8.77 18.10 -7.97
CA TYR A 103 10.11 18.63 -7.73
C TYR A 103 11.02 18.54 -8.97
N TYR A 104 11.06 17.39 -9.64
CA TYR A 104 11.84 17.23 -10.87
C TYR A 104 11.25 18.00 -12.06
N TYR A 105 9.94 18.18 -12.10
CA TYR A 105 9.27 18.99 -13.13
C TYR A 105 9.53 20.50 -12.96
N GLU A 106 9.63 21.01 -11.74
CA GLU A 106 10.06 22.40 -11.51
C GLU A 106 11.53 22.60 -11.90
N ARG A 107 12.38 21.61 -11.59
CA ARG A 107 13.79 21.62 -11.99
C ARG A 107 13.95 21.56 -13.51
N TYR A 108 13.13 20.77 -14.19
CA TYR A 108 13.02 20.75 -15.65
C TYR A 108 12.77 22.13 -16.22
N LYS A 109 11.72 22.79 -15.73
CA LYS A 109 11.27 24.09 -16.23
C LYS A 109 12.34 25.17 -16.04
N LYS A 110 13.21 25.02 -15.04
CA LYS A 110 14.24 26.00 -14.69
C LYS A 110 15.58 25.76 -15.40
N TYR A 111 15.92 24.52 -15.72
CA TYR A 111 17.27 24.16 -16.20
C TYR A 111 17.30 23.36 -17.51
N GLY A 112 16.16 22.92 -18.04
CA GLY A 112 16.10 22.03 -19.21
C GLY A 112 16.39 20.57 -18.88
N LEU A 113 16.20 19.69 -19.87
CA LEU A 113 16.43 18.24 -19.78
C LEU A 113 17.92 17.89 -19.62
N ASP A 114 18.80 18.79 -20.09
CA ASP A 114 20.26 18.69 -20.11
C ASP A 114 20.92 18.70 -18.73
N LYS A 115 20.20 19.15 -17.68
CA LYS A 115 20.71 19.20 -16.29
C LYS A 115 19.89 18.38 -15.29
N MET A 116 19.12 17.42 -15.79
CA MET A 116 18.28 16.56 -14.97
C MET A 116 19.01 15.40 -14.30
N GLU A 117 20.21 15.07 -14.76
CA GLU A 117 21.02 14.00 -14.17
C GLU A 117 21.72 14.50 -12.90
N PRO A 118 21.35 14.05 -11.69
CA PRO A 118 22.05 14.44 -10.47
C PRO A 118 23.41 13.74 -10.28
N TRP A 119 23.94 13.07 -11.32
CA TRP A 119 25.15 12.24 -11.27
C TRP A 119 26.25 12.67 -12.25
N ASN A 120 26.20 13.92 -12.73
CA ASN A 120 27.33 14.55 -13.42
C ASN A 120 27.81 15.78 -12.65
#